data_AF-A0A925Q000-F1
#
_entry.id   AF-A0A925Q000-F1
#
_cell.length_a   1.000
_cell.length_b   1.000
_cell.length_c   1.000
_cell.angle_alpha   90.00
_cell.angle_beta   90.00
_cell.angle_gamma   90.00
#
_symmetry.space_group_name_H-M   'P 1'
#
loop_
_entity.id
_entity.type
_entity.pdbx_description
1 polymer ?
#
loop_
_entity_poly.entity_id
_entity_poly.type
_entity_poly.pdbx_seq_one_letter_code
_entity_poly.pdbx_strand_id
1 'polypeptide(L)' 'MSRWLRVWQVLMLAAIFIAWQVLSQPDLVPPFVWDNPHRAAFFFGEPVKIFA' A
#
# COMPACT_ATOMS: atom_id res chain seq x y z
N MET A 1 18.62 16.21 -14.50
CA MET A 1 17.67 15.08 -14.25
C MET A 1 16.92 14.78 -15.55
N SER A 2 17.11 13.60 -16.16
CA SER A 2 16.38 13.24 -17.39
C SER A 2 14.87 13.21 -17.12
N ARG A 3 14.04 13.71 -18.05
CA ARG A 3 12.57 13.78 -17.86
C ARG A 3 11.97 12.40 -17.58
N TRP A 4 12.55 11.36 -18.19
CA TRP A 4 12.18 9.95 -17.96
C TRP A 4 12.46 9.46 -16.54
N LEU A 5 13.53 9.91 -15.88
CA LEU A 5 13.82 9.50 -14.51
C LEU A 5 12.74 9.96 -13.54
N ARG A 6 12.23 11.19 -13.71
CA ARG A 6 11.13 11.70 -12.87
C ARG A 6 9.84 10.92 -13.07
N VAL A 7 9.52 10.52 -14.30
CA VAL A 7 8.35 9.68 -14.58
C VAL A 7 8.47 8.33 -13.85
N TRP A 8 9.63 7.68 -13.95
CA TRP A 8 9.86 6.41 -13.25
C TRP A 8 9.83 6.54 -11.73
N GLN A 9 10.35 7.64 -11.18
CA GLN A 9 10.26 7.91 -9.74
C GLN A 9 8.82 8.03 -9.26
N VAL A 10 7.99 8.79 -10.00
CA VAL A 10 6.56 8.96 -9.66
C VAL A 10 5.81 7.64 -9.83
N LEU A 11 6.05 6.88 -10.90
CA LEU A 11 5.44 5.57 -11.10
C LEU A 11 5.81 4.59 -9.99
N MET A 12 7.08 4.54 -9.61
CA MET A 12 7.54 3.67 -8.52
C MET A 12 6.91 4.07 -7.19
N LEU A 13 6.81 5.38 -6.91
CA LEU A 13 6.13 5.87 -5.72
C LEU A 13 4.65 5.47 -5.71
N ALA A 14 3.93 5.67 -6.81
CA ALA A 14 2.54 5.26 -6.94
C ALA A 14 2.37 3.74 -6.75
N ALA A 15 3.25 2.93 -7.33
CA ALA A 15 3.24 1.48 -7.18
C ALA A 15 3.42 1.05 -5.71
N ILE A 16 4.29 1.72 -4.95
CA ILE A 16 4.49 1.48 -3.52
C ILE A 16 3.20 1.77 -2.73
N PHE A 17 2.54 2.89 -3.00
CA PHE A 17 1.28 3.23 -2.33
C PHE A 17 0.14 2.26 -2.66
N ILE A 18 0.05 1.82 -3.92
CA ILE A 18 -0.94 0.81 -4.33
C ILE A 18 -0.66 -0.51 -3.62
N ALA A 19 0.59 -0.96 -3.61
CA ALA A 19 0.97 -2.20 -2.92
C ALA A 19 0.66 -2.11 -1.42
N TRP A 20 0.98 -0.99 -0.77
CA TRP A 20 0.64 -0.75 0.64
C TRP A 20 -0.88 -0.82 0.86
N GLN A 21 -1.67 -0.12 0.06
CA GLN A 21 -3.14 -0.15 0.17
C GLN A 21 -3.73 -1.55 0.00
N VAL A 22 -3.17 -2.37 -0.89
CA VAL A 22 -3.62 -3.75 -1.09
C VAL A 22 -3.24 -4.64 0.09
N LEU A 23 -2.02 -4.52 0.60
CA LEU A 23 -1.52 -5.34 1.71
C LEU A 23 -2.15 -4.96 3.06
N SER A 24 -2.60 -3.72 3.22
CA SER A 24 -3.35 -3.30 4.41
C SER A 24 -4.82 -3.72 4.39
N GLN A 25 -5.36 -4.17 3.24
CA GLN A 25 -6.77 -4.51 3.12
C GLN A 25 -7.04 -5.96 3.59
N PRO A 26 -7.94 -6.14 4.58
CA PRO A 26 -8.21 -7.43 5.22
C PRO A 26 -8.75 -8.49 4.25
N ASP A 27 -9.50 -8.07 3.23
CA ASP A 27 -10.30 -8.96 2.39
C ASP A 27 -9.66 -9.24 1.01
N LEU A 28 -8.59 -8.51 0.66
CA LEU A 28 -7.93 -8.65 -0.65
C LEU A 28 -6.87 -9.76 -0.67
N VAL A 29 -6.21 -10.01 0.46
CA VAL A 29 -5.08 -10.93 0.55
C VAL A 29 -5.33 -11.89 1.71
N PRO A 30 -5.12 -13.21 1.53
CA PRO A 30 -5.25 -14.15 2.63
C PRO A 30 -4.40 -13.74 3.82
N PRO A 31 -4.90 -13.92 5.05
CA PRO A 31 -4.13 -13.66 6.26
C PRO A 31 -2.91 -14.61 6.32
N PHE A 32 -1.73 -14.12 5.94
CA PHE A 32 -0.49 -14.88 6.06
C PHE A 32 0.17 -14.74 7.43
N VAL A 33 0.04 -13.56 8.05
CA VAL A 33 0.75 -13.19 9.30
C VAL A 33 -0.20 -13.14 10.50
N TRP A 34 -1.48 -12.83 10.30
CA TRP A 34 -2.45 -12.68 11.38
C TRP A 34 -3.73 -13.43 11.08
N ASP A 35 -4.17 -14.31 11.98
CA ASP A 35 -5.46 -15.00 11.87
C ASP A 35 -6.67 -14.04 11.81
N ASN A 36 -6.53 -12.82 12.33
CA ASN A 36 -7.54 -11.78 12.20
C ASN A 36 -7.19 -10.88 11.01
N PRO A 37 -8.01 -10.85 9.94
CA PRO A 37 -7.70 -10.10 8.73
C PRO A 37 -7.65 -8.58 8.95
N HIS A 38 -8.42 -8.05 9.92
CA HIS A 38 -8.43 -6.61 10.24
C HIS A 38 -7.19 -6.12 10.99
N ARG A 39 -6.33 -7.04 11.47
CA ARG A 39 -5.13 -6.66 12.23
C ARG A 39 -4.11 -5.93 11.35
N ALA A 40 -3.99 -6.31 10.08
CA ALA A 40 -3.07 -5.65 9.14
C ALA A 40 -3.42 -4.17 8.93
N ALA A 41 -4.70 -3.86 8.72
CA ALA A 41 -5.19 -2.48 8.59
C ALA A 41 -4.91 -1.64 9.84
N PHE A 42 -5.03 -2.22 11.03
CA PHE A 42 -4.73 -1.52 12.30
C PHE A 42 -3.24 -1.22 12.47
N PHE A 43 -2.35 -2.18 12.17
CA PHE A 43 -0.91 -2.01 12.39
C PHE A 43 -0.23 -1.14 11.32
N PHE A 44 -0.60 -1.29 10.06
CA PHE A 44 0.03 -0.56 8.97
C PHE A 44 -0.71 0.72 8.59
N GLY A 45 -2.00 0.80 8.92
CA GLY A 45 -2.88 1.83 8.40
C GLY A 45 -3.15 1.64 6.90
N GLU A 46 -4.26 2.20 6.43
CA GLU A 46 -4.58 2.29 5.02
C GLU A 46 -4.19 3.69 4.53
N PRO A 47 -3.28 3.82 3.54
CA PRO A 47 -2.83 5.13 3.08
C PRO A 47 -3.99 6.03 2.63
N VAL A 48 -5.04 5.48 2.01
CA VAL A 48 -6.22 6.28 1.65
C VAL A 48 -6.89 6.89 2.89
N LYS A 49 -7.00 6.15 4.00
CA LYS A 49 -7.59 6.67 5.25
C LYS A 49 -6.67 7.65 5.99
N ILE A 50 -5.37 7.59 5.75
CA ILE A 50 -4.38 8.48 6.38
C ILE A 50 -4.31 9.83 5.67
N PHE A 51 -4.40 9.85 4.34
CA PHE A 51 -4.14 11.03 3.51
C PHE A 51 -5.38 11.67 2.89
N ALA A 52 -6.57 11.08 3.02
CA ALA A 52 -7.86 11.65 2.60
C ALA A 52 -8.68 12.11 3.81
#